data_AF-A0A6L9X9X7-F1
#
_entry.id   AF-A0A6L9X9X7-F1
#
_cell.length_a   1.000
_cell.length_b   1.000
_cell.length_c   1.000
_cell.angle_alpha   90.00
_cell.angle_beta   90.00
_cell.angle_gamma   90.00
#
_symmetry.space_group_name_H-M   'P 1'
#
loop_
_entity.id
_entity.type
_entity.pdbx_description
1 polymer ?
#
loop_
_entity_poly.entity_id
_entity_poly.type
_entity_poly.pdbx_seq_one_letter_code
_entity_poly.pdbx_strand_id
1 'polypeptide(L)'
;MSNPMATQNSSAAQDLADAQPLTSQSDDFAALLTREFRPRSERAGEEVRLAVRTLAEQVLERSDIISDDLAQTINAYVAEIDRKITEQLNLILHAPQFQALEGAWRGLHYLVSNTESDTQLKIRVLNVSKKELAKNLKRFKGTAWDQSPVFKKIYEAEYGQLGGEPYGCLIGDYHFDHSPQDVDTLRGISQIAAASHAPFIAAAGPGLMGMESWSELSNPRDLAKIFSTPDYAAWRSLRQSEDAKYLALAMPRTLARLPYGAKTDPVEAFDFE
;
A
#
# COMPACT_ATOMS: atom_id res chain seq x y z
N MET A 1 45.97 -25.94 71.25
CA MET A 1 45.64 -27.19 70.52
C MET A 1 46.15 -27.04 69.10
N SER A 2 47.14 -27.85 68.77
CA SER A 2 47.51 -28.35 67.44
C SER A 2 47.79 -27.35 66.30
N ASN A 3 49.08 -27.04 66.13
CA ASN A 3 49.75 -27.01 64.81
C ASN A 3 49.94 -28.49 64.33
N PRO A 4 50.41 -28.87 63.10
CA PRO A 4 51.02 -28.07 62.03
C PRO A 4 50.81 -28.59 60.57
N MET A 5 51.55 -27.98 59.62
CA MET A 5 52.25 -28.59 58.47
C MET A 5 51.47 -29.23 57.32
N ALA A 6 51.57 -28.63 56.12
CA ALA A 6 52.51 -29.02 55.06
C ALA A 6 52.07 -28.41 53.70
N THR A 7 52.86 -28.16 52.66
CA THR A 7 54.29 -28.01 52.37
C THR A 7 54.31 -27.83 50.84
N GLN A 8 54.90 -26.72 50.33
CA GLN A 8 55.52 -26.62 48.98
C GLN A 8 54.57 -26.85 47.76
N ASN A 9 54.83 -26.43 46.52
CA ASN A 9 56.03 -25.95 45.88
C ASN A 9 55.63 -25.10 44.66
N SER A 10 56.51 -24.18 44.32
CA SER A 10 56.63 -23.51 43.03
C SER A 10 56.58 -24.46 41.82
N SER A 11 55.77 -24.13 40.80
CA SER A 11 56.15 -24.14 39.36
C SER A 11 54.90 -24.12 38.47
N ALA A 12 54.45 -22.95 38.03
CA ALA A 12 53.62 -22.80 36.83
C ALA A 12 53.56 -21.34 36.36
N ALA A 13 54.69 -20.64 36.40
CA ALA A 13 54.86 -19.38 35.70
C ALA A 13 55.69 -19.67 34.46
N GLN A 14 55.10 -20.33 33.44
CA GLN A 14 55.76 -20.39 32.12
C GLN A 14 54.92 -20.76 30.88
N ASP A 15 53.63 -21.12 30.93
CA ASP A 15 52.92 -21.57 29.72
C ASP A 15 51.66 -20.76 29.34
N LEU A 16 51.78 -19.44 29.14
CA LEU A 16 50.68 -18.62 28.58
C LEU A 16 51.11 -17.60 27.52
N ALA A 17 52.33 -17.71 26.98
CA ALA A 17 52.82 -16.84 25.92
C ALA A 17 52.74 -17.53 24.54
N ASP A 18 51.53 -17.78 24.04
CA ASP A 18 51.31 -17.96 22.59
C ASP A 18 49.83 -17.80 22.20
N ALA A 19 49.19 -16.74 22.70
CA ALA A 19 47.98 -16.21 22.09
C ALA A 19 48.35 -14.89 21.40
N GLN A 20 48.82 -14.98 20.14
CA GLN A 20 48.91 -13.81 19.28
C GLN A 20 47.53 -13.14 19.20
N PRO A 21 47.44 -11.82 19.39
CA PRO A 21 46.17 -11.13 19.27
C PRO A 21 45.80 -11.02 17.79
N LEU A 22 44.64 -11.59 17.43
CA LEU A 22 43.98 -11.51 16.12
C LEU A 22 43.68 -10.05 15.66
N THR A 23 44.02 -9.04 16.45
CA THR A 23 43.78 -7.61 16.17
C THR A 23 44.78 -6.96 15.21
N SER A 24 45.98 -7.51 15.03
CA SER A 24 46.99 -6.87 14.16
C SER A 24 46.66 -6.94 12.67
N GLN A 25 46.01 -8.01 12.21
CA GLN A 25 45.65 -8.19 10.79
C GLN A 25 44.46 -7.31 10.38
N SER A 26 43.54 -7.00 11.30
CA SER A 26 42.38 -6.16 11.00
C SER A 26 42.74 -4.68 10.80
N ASP A 27 43.72 -4.18 11.56
CA ASP A 27 44.19 -2.80 11.46
C ASP A 27 45.03 -2.57 10.19
N ASP A 28 45.83 -3.56 9.78
CA ASP A 28 46.64 -3.50 8.56
C ASP A 28 45.74 -3.52 7.29
N PHE A 29 44.66 -4.30 7.33
CA PHE A 29 43.64 -4.31 6.28
C PHE A 29 42.88 -2.98 6.19
N ALA A 30 42.50 -2.39 7.32
CA ALA A 30 41.85 -1.09 7.37
C ALA A 30 42.76 0.04 6.84
N ALA A 31 44.07 -0.05 7.08
CA ALA A 31 45.06 0.89 6.55
C ALA A 31 45.18 0.81 5.01
N LEU A 32 45.16 -0.40 4.44
CA LEU A 32 45.17 -0.62 2.99
C LEU A 32 43.90 -0.08 2.31
N LEU A 33 42.73 -0.30 2.91
CA LEU A 33 41.45 0.22 2.39
C LEU A 33 41.41 1.75 2.39
N THR A 34 41.93 2.38 3.45
CA THR A 34 41.98 3.84 3.54
C THR A 34 42.91 4.43 2.48
N ARG A 35 43.99 3.71 2.13
CA ARG A 35 44.96 4.15 1.12
C ARG A 35 44.39 4.14 -0.31
N GLU A 36 43.63 3.11 -0.67
CA GLU A 36 43.09 2.98 -2.04
C GLU A 36 41.79 3.74 -2.28
N PHE A 37 40.85 3.74 -1.32
CA PHE A 37 39.55 4.40 -1.53
C PHE A 37 39.53 5.88 -1.12
N ARG A 38 40.53 6.34 -0.36
CA ARG A 38 40.67 7.74 0.11
C ARG A 38 39.35 8.37 0.58
N PRO A 39 38.68 7.78 1.59
CA PRO A 39 37.39 8.25 2.07
C PRO A 39 37.48 9.70 2.57
N ARG A 40 36.50 10.53 2.19
CA ARG A 40 36.48 11.97 2.53
C ARG A 40 35.96 12.26 3.95
N SER A 41 35.39 11.26 4.62
CA SER A 41 34.87 11.35 5.98
C SER A 41 35.03 10.02 6.72
N GLU A 42 35.02 10.07 8.05
CA GLU A 42 35.12 8.89 8.90
C GLU A 42 33.97 7.89 8.65
N ARG A 43 32.75 8.41 8.47
CA ARG A 43 31.56 7.63 8.10
C ARG A 43 31.70 6.90 6.76
N ALA A 44 32.26 7.56 5.74
CA ALA A 44 32.53 6.91 4.46
C ALA A 44 33.60 5.81 4.60
N GLY A 45 34.58 5.99 5.50
CA GLY A 45 35.57 4.96 5.81
C GLY A 45 34.95 3.72 6.45
N GLU A 46 33.97 3.89 7.34
CA GLU A 46 33.23 2.78 7.95
C GLU A 46 32.35 2.04 6.93
N GLU A 47 31.63 2.76 6.06
CA GLU A 47 30.80 2.17 5.00
C GLU A 47 31.63 1.33 4.02
N VAL A 48 32.83 1.81 3.63
CA VAL A 48 33.76 1.07 2.77
C VAL A 48 34.25 -0.21 3.46
N ARG A 49 34.64 -0.14 4.75
CA ARG A 49 35.07 -1.34 5.49
C ARG A 49 33.95 -2.37 5.62
N LEU A 50 32.73 -1.92 5.89
CA LEU A 50 31.56 -2.78 5.96
C LEU A 50 31.30 -3.46 4.62
N ALA A 51 31.28 -2.69 3.53
CA ALA A 51 31.03 -3.21 2.18
C ALA A 51 32.07 -4.27 1.77
N VAL A 52 33.35 -4.01 2.02
CA VAL A 52 34.44 -4.96 1.69
C VAL A 52 34.34 -6.23 2.54
N ARG A 53 33.99 -6.10 3.82
CA ARG A 53 33.78 -7.26 4.69
C ARG A 53 32.61 -8.12 4.21
N THR A 54 31.47 -7.51 3.91
CA THR A 54 30.29 -8.23 3.40
C THR A 54 30.58 -8.92 2.07
N LEU A 55 31.33 -8.27 1.17
CA LEU A 55 31.77 -8.90 -0.07
C LEU A 55 32.68 -10.10 0.20
N ALA A 56 33.66 -9.97 1.09
CA ALA A 56 34.56 -11.07 1.44
C ALA A 56 33.81 -12.27 2.03
N GLU A 57 32.85 -12.03 2.92
CA GLU A 57 32.00 -13.07 3.51
C GLU A 57 31.17 -13.79 2.42
N GLN A 58 30.56 -13.04 1.50
CA GLN A 58 29.75 -13.63 0.42
C GLN A 58 30.56 -14.38 -0.63
N VAL A 59 31.78 -13.92 -0.95
CA VAL A 59 32.71 -14.62 -1.85
C VAL A 59 33.23 -15.91 -1.20
N LEU A 60 33.47 -15.91 0.11
CA LEU A 60 33.88 -17.11 0.86
C LEU A 60 32.77 -18.16 0.96
N GLU A 61 31.49 -17.73 1.01
CA GLU A 61 30.34 -18.64 1.03
C GLU A 61 29.96 -19.17 -0.36
N ARG A 62 30.22 -18.41 -1.43
CA ARG A 62 29.90 -18.78 -2.82
C ARG A 62 31.16 -18.85 -3.67
N SER A 63 31.88 -19.96 -3.57
CA SER A 63 33.15 -20.25 -4.26
C SER A 63 33.09 -20.32 -5.80
N ASP A 64 31.91 -20.19 -6.41
CA ASP A 64 31.64 -20.75 -7.74
C ASP A 64 31.70 -19.73 -8.90
N ILE A 65 32.00 -18.45 -8.67
CA ILE A 65 32.01 -17.44 -9.74
C ILE A 65 33.16 -16.44 -9.54
N ILE A 66 34.39 -16.90 -9.77
CA ILE A 66 35.52 -15.99 -9.96
C ILE A 66 35.81 -15.94 -11.47
N SER A 67 35.14 -15.02 -12.14
CA SER A 67 35.62 -14.48 -13.42
C SER A 67 36.94 -13.74 -13.16
N ASP A 68 37.85 -13.68 -14.14
CA ASP A 68 39.05 -12.82 -14.08
C ASP A 68 38.70 -11.32 -13.90
N ASP A 69 37.42 -10.94 -14.11
CA ASP A 69 36.89 -9.60 -13.91
C ASP A 69 36.01 -9.47 -12.65
N LEU A 70 36.61 -8.94 -11.58
CA LEU A 70 35.94 -8.64 -10.31
C LEU A 70 34.71 -7.71 -10.49
N ALA A 71 34.74 -6.79 -11.45
CA ALA A 71 33.63 -5.87 -11.68
C ALA A 71 32.39 -6.61 -12.21
N GLN A 72 32.58 -7.62 -13.07
CA GLN A 72 31.48 -8.48 -13.52
C GLN A 72 30.90 -9.29 -12.38
N THR A 73 31.75 -9.84 -11.50
CA THR A 73 31.30 -10.59 -10.33
C THR A 73 30.50 -9.70 -9.37
N ILE A 74 30.95 -8.47 -9.09
CA ILE A 74 30.20 -7.51 -8.27
C ILE A 74 28.85 -7.17 -8.91
N ASN A 75 28.80 -6.88 -10.21
CA ASN A 75 27.55 -6.59 -10.91
C ASN A 75 26.59 -7.79 -10.89
N ALA A 76 27.10 -9.02 -10.98
CA ALA A 76 26.29 -10.23 -10.86
C ALA A 76 25.71 -10.39 -9.45
N TYR A 77 26.46 -10.06 -8.40
CA TYR A 77 25.94 -10.04 -7.03
C TYR A 77 24.88 -8.96 -6.81
N VAL A 78 25.09 -7.75 -7.35
CA VAL A 78 24.09 -6.68 -7.32
C VAL A 78 22.81 -7.13 -8.02
N ALA A 79 22.91 -7.72 -9.22
CA ALA A 79 21.76 -8.25 -9.95
C ALA A 79 20.99 -9.34 -9.17
N GLU A 80 21.70 -10.21 -8.44
CA GLU A 80 21.05 -11.21 -7.58
C GLU A 80 20.38 -10.59 -6.34
N ILE A 81 20.93 -9.51 -5.80
CA ILE A 81 20.30 -8.74 -4.72
C ILE A 81 19.04 -8.06 -5.25
N ASP A 82 19.12 -7.37 -6.39
CA ASP A 82 18.01 -6.68 -7.03
C ASP A 82 16.89 -7.65 -7.39
N ARG A 83 17.22 -8.85 -7.88
CA ARG A 83 16.25 -9.93 -8.10
C ARG A 83 15.50 -10.30 -6.83
N LYS A 84 16.21 -10.52 -5.71
CA LYS A 84 15.59 -10.88 -4.42
C LYS A 84 14.73 -9.74 -3.86
N ILE A 85 15.20 -8.50 -3.96
CA ILE A 85 14.45 -7.31 -3.54
C ILE A 85 13.18 -7.17 -4.38
N THR A 86 13.30 -7.34 -5.69
CA THR A 86 12.18 -7.30 -6.64
C THR A 86 11.13 -8.37 -6.35
N GLU A 87 11.54 -9.62 -6.14
CA GLU A 87 10.64 -10.71 -5.74
C GLU A 87 9.88 -10.36 -4.45
N GLN A 88 10.58 -9.87 -3.43
CA GLN A 88 9.96 -9.53 -2.15
C GLN A 88 9.02 -8.32 -2.25
N LEU A 89 9.42 -7.28 -2.98
CA LEU A 89 8.58 -6.10 -3.19
C LEU A 89 7.37 -6.42 -4.04
N ASN A 90 7.49 -7.27 -5.05
CA ASN A 90 6.35 -7.73 -5.84
C ASN A 90 5.31 -8.43 -4.97
N LEU A 91 5.72 -9.24 -3.99
CA LEU A 91 4.78 -9.84 -3.02
C LEU A 91 4.07 -8.77 -2.16
N ILE A 92 4.78 -7.73 -1.73
CA ILE A 92 4.21 -6.65 -0.91
C ILE A 92 3.26 -5.79 -1.73
N LEU A 93 3.68 -5.33 -2.91
CA LEU A 93 2.92 -4.43 -3.77
C LEU A 93 1.68 -5.10 -4.37
N HIS A 94 1.73 -6.40 -4.64
CA HIS A 94 0.59 -7.16 -5.16
C HIS A 94 -0.31 -7.74 -4.06
N ALA A 95 -0.04 -7.48 -2.79
CA ALA A 95 -0.92 -7.88 -1.71
C ALA A 95 -2.28 -7.16 -1.84
N PRO A 96 -3.44 -7.86 -1.77
CA PRO A 96 -4.75 -7.26 -1.97
C PRO A 96 -5.06 -6.08 -1.04
N GLN A 97 -4.55 -6.14 0.19
CA GLN A 97 -4.73 -5.09 1.19
C GLN A 97 -3.95 -3.82 0.82
N PHE A 98 -2.73 -4.00 0.31
CA PHE A 98 -1.89 -2.90 -0.16
C PHE A 98 -2.47 -2.28 -1.41
N GLN A 99 -2.86 -3.08 -2.40
CA GLN A 99 -3.47 -2.57 -3.64
C GLN A 99 -4.78 -1.82 -3.39
N ALA A 100 -5.60 -2.26 -2.42
CA ALA A 100 -6.82 -1.54 -2.05
C ALA A 100 -6.50 -0.16 -1.47
N LEU A 101 -5.50 -0.07 -0.59
CA LEU A 101 -5.04 1.18 0.01
C LEU A 101 -4.38 2.09 -1.03
N GLU A 102 -3.48 1.54 -1.85
CA GLU A 102 -2.79 2.25 -2.93
C GLU A 102 -3.80 2.78 -3.94
N GLY A 103 -4.80 1.98 -4.34
CA GLY A 103 -5.86 2.38 -5.25
C GLY A 103 -6.68 3.56 -4.73
N ALA A 104 -7.09 3.51 -3.46
CA ALA A 104 -7.86 4.60 -2.83
C ALA A 104 -7.05 5.92 -2.78
N TRP A 105 -5.80 5.85 -2.31
CA TRP A 105 -4.96 7.05 -2.20
C TRP A 105 -4.49 7.60 -3.53
N ARG A 106 -4.18 6.73 -4.52
CA ARG A 106 -3.86 7.18 -5.87
C ARG A 106 -5.07 7.78 -6.57
N GLY A 107 -6.25 7.21 -6.37
CA GLY A 107 -7.51 7.80 -6.87
C GLY A 107 -7.77 9.18 -6.29
N LEU A 108 -7.59 9.34 -4.97
CA LEU A 108 -7.70 10.64 -4.31
C LEU A 108 -6.62 11.62 -4.79
N HIS A 109 -5.38 11.17 -4.93
CA HIS A 109 -4.29 11.99 -5.47
C HIS A 109 -4.59 12.44 -6.90
N TYR A 110 -5.10 11.55 -7.76
CA TYR A 110 -5.54 11.91 -9.10
C TYR A 110 -6.62 12.99 -9.06
N LEU A 111 -7.65 12.83 -8.21
CA LEU A 111 -8.71 13.82 -8.06
C LEU A 111 -8.15 15.18 -7.63
N VAL A 112 -7.25 15.22 -6.64
CA VAL A 112 -6.69 16.48 -6.13
C VAL A 112 -5.75 17.13 -7.15
N SER A 113 -4.83 16.36 -7.73
CA SER A 113 -3.80 16.87 -8.64
C SER A 113 -4.34 17.31 -10.00
N ASN A 114 -5.47 16.76 -10.43
CA ASN A 114 -6.15 17.16 -11.67
C ASN A 114 -7.26 18.20 -11.45
N THR A 115 -7.46 18.67 -10.22
CA THR A 115 -8.47 19.67 -9.90
C THR A 115 -7.82 21.02 -9.59
N GLU A 116 -8.18 22.05 -10.34
CA GLU A 116 -7.78 23.44 -10.05
C GLU A 116 -8.58 23.96 -8.84
N SER A 117 -8.11 23.66 -7.63
CA SER A 117 -8.76 24.14 -6.40
C SER A 117 -8.51 25.64 -6.20
N ASP A 118 -9.58 26.41 -6.04
CA ASP A 118 -9.56 27.82 -5.70
C ASP A 118 -10.47 28.11 -4.49
N THR A 119 -10.86 29.37 -4.28
CA THR A 119 -11.80 29.73 -3.21
C THR A 119 -13.21 29.16 -3.40
N GLN A 120 -13.59 28.83 -4.63
CA GLN A 120 -14.92 28.30 -4.99
C GLN A 120 -14.96 26.77 -4.99
N LEU A 121 -13.84 26.11 -5.29
CA LEU A 121 -13.76 24.65 -5.40
C LEU A 121 -12.97 24.03 -4.25
N LYS A 122 -13.70 23.32 -3.37
CA LYS A 122 -13.13 22.67 -2.19
C LYS A 122 -13.37 21.17 -2.23
N ILE A 123 -12.34 20.39 -1.90
CA ILE A 123 -12.43 18.95 -1.73
C ILE A 123 -12.35 18.64 -0.24
N ARG A 124 -13.38 17.98 0.30
CA ARG A 124 -13.41 17.53 1.70
C ARG A 124 -13.44 16.01 1.75
N VAL A 125 -12.52 15.43 2.51
CA VAL A 125 -12.33 13.98 2.60
C VAL A 125 -12.85 13.45 3.93
N LEU A 126 -13.66 12.41 3.87
CA LEU A 126 -14.15 11.69 5.04
C LEU A 126 -13.71 10.22 4.94
N ASN A 127 -12.82 9.79 5.82
CA ASN A 127 -12.40 8.40 5.88
C ASN A 127 -13.45 7.55 6.60
N VAL A 128 -14.20 6.75 5.83
CA VAL A 128 -15.19 5.79 6.32
C VAL A 128 -15.10 4.53 5.45
N SER A 129 -15.06 3.35 6.07
CA SER A 129 -15.12 2.11 5.31
C SER A 129 -16.54 1.81 4.82
N LYS A 130 -16.67 1.08 3.70
CA LYS A 130 -17.98 0.64 3.17
C LYS A 130 -18.83 -0.08 4.24
N LYS A 131 -18.17 -0.90 5.07
CA LYS A 131 -18.84 -1.67 6.15
C LYS A 131 -19.39 -0.74 7.25
N GLU A 132 -18.63 0.28 7.63
CA GLU A 132 -19.07 1.26 8.63
C GLU A 132 -20.21 2.12 8.10
N LEU A 133 -20.12 2.56 6.84
CA LEU A 133 -21.19 3.30 6.17
C LEU A 133 -22.48 2.47 6.14
N ALA A 134 -22.41 1.22 5.69
CA ALA A 134 -23.55 0.31 5.64
C ALA A 134 -24.15 0.07 7.05
N LYS A 135 -23.30 -0.14 8.06
CA LYS A 135 -23.74 -0.32 9.45
C LYS A 135 -24.43 0.94 10.00
N ASN A 136 -23.91 2.11 9.66
CA ASN A 136 -24.48 3.40 10.07
C ASN A 136 -25.88 3.58 9.47
N LEU A 137 -25.98 3.48 8.14
CA LEU A 137 -27.25 3.65 7.43
C LEU A 137 -28.30 2.62 7.86
N LYS A 138 -27.89 1.37 8.10
CA LYS A 138 -28.78 0.33 8.61
C LYS A 138 -29.32 0.62 10.01
N ARG A 139 -28.51 1.23 10.89
CA ARG A 139 -28.91 1.56 12.27
C ARG A 139 -29.97 2.65 12.32
N PHE A 140 -29.92 3.59 11.38
CA PHE A 140 -30.79 4.77 11.35
C PHE A 140 -31.87 4.69 10.27
N LYS A 141 -32.22 3.49 9.78
CA LYS A 141 -33.20 3.30 8.71
C LYS A 141 -34.62 3.72 9.13
N GLY A 142 -35.44 4.13 8.17
CA GLY A 142 -36.85 4.44 8.40
C GLY A 142 -37.02 5.90 8.81
N THR A 143 -37.72 6.18 9.91
CA THR A 143 -38.01 7.55 10.36
C THR A 143 -36.83 8.27 11.01
N ALA A 144 -35.73 7.57 11.32
CA ALA A 144 -34.57 8.13 12.03
C ALA A 144 -33.36 8.41 11.12
N TRP A 145 -33.55 8.39 9.80
CA TRP A 145 -32.46 8.49 8.81
C TRP A 145 -31.76 9.85 8.85
N ASP A 146 -32.51 10.89 9.17
CA ASP A 146 -32.08 12.26 9.44
C ASP A 146 -31.24 12.40 10.72
N GLN A 147 -31.28 11.42 11.63
CA GLN A 147 -30.45 11.42 12.84
C GLN A 147 -29.10 10.73 12.62
N SER A 148 -28.86 10.17 11.44
CA SER A 148 -27.63 9.45 11.14
C SER A 148 -26.40 10.38 11.16
N PRO A 149 -25.25 9.94 11.73
CA PRO A 149 -24.01 10.73 11.70
C PRO A 149 -23.58 11.15 10.29
N VAL A 150 -23.91 10.35 9.27
CA VAL A 150 -23.64 10.67 7.86
C VAL A 150 -24.54 11.81 7.40
N PHE A 151 -25.84 11.77 7.69
CA PHE A 151 -26.75 12.87 7.39
C PHE A 151 -26.34 14.16 8.09
N LYS A 152 -25.97 14.11 9.37
CA LYS A 152 -25.54 15.31 10.10
C LYS A 152 -24.32 15.98 9.48
N LYS A 153 -23.36 15.18 8.99
CA LYS A 153 -22.15 15.71 8.35
C LYS A 153 -22.42 16.29 6.96
N ILE A 154 -23.32 15.68 6.19
CA ILE A 154 -23.60 16.11 4.81
C ILE A 154 -24.62 17.23 4.77
N TYR A 155 -25.72 17.09 5.52
CA TYR A 155 -26.84 18.01 5.53
C TYR A 155 -26.72 19.05 6.64
N GLU A 156 -26.75 18.66 7.92
CA GLU A 156 -26.85 19.63 9.03
C GLU A 156 -25.63 20.55 9.15
N ALA A 157 -24.42 20.02 8.98
CA ALA A 157 -23.17 20.78 9.17
C ALA A 157 -22.94 21.83 8.08
N GLU A 158 -23.47 21.61 6.87
CA GLU A 158 -23.19 22.47 5.71
C GLU A 158 -24.47 23.01 5.07
N TYR A 159 -25.29 22.13 4.48
CA TYR A 159 -26.49 22.54 3.74
C TYR A 159 -27.55 23.21 4.63
N GLY A 160 -27.78 22.68 5.84
CA GLY A 160 -28.74 23.18 6.81
C GLY A 160 -28.22 24.33 7.68
N GLN A 161 -26.93 24.65 7.60
CA GLN A 161 -26.30 25.68 8.43
C GLN A 161 -26.31 27.03 7.72
N LEU A 162 -26.74 28.09 8.42
CA LEU A 162 -26.67 29.45 7.88
C LEU A 162 -25.19 29.84 7.66
N GLY A 163 -24.84 30.12 6.40
CA GLY A 163 -23.46 30.43 6.00
C GLY A 163 -22.55 29.19 5.83
N GLY A 164 -23.12 27.98 5.79
CA GLY A 164 -22.37 26.75 5.45
C GLY A 164 -22.05 26.63 3.97
N GLU A 165 -21.26 25.62 3.61
CA GLU A 165 -20.80 25.38 2.24
C GLU A 165 -21.39 24.07 1.70
N PRO A 166 -22.56 24.11 1.03
CA PRO A 166 -23.25 22.90 0.61
C PRO A 166 -22.40 22.06 -0.35
N TYR A 167 -22.45 20.75 -0.18
CA TYR A 167 -21.72 19.82 -1.04
C TYR A 167 -22.35 19.77 -2.44
N GLY A 168 -21.54 20.01 -3.48
CA GLY A 168 -22.01 19.92 -4.87
C GLY A 168 -22.17 18.47 -5.36
N CYS A 169 -21.31 17.56 -4.89
CA CYS A 169 -21.42 16.13 -5.17
C CYS A 169 -20.75 15.31 -4.07
N LEU A 170 -21.10 14.03 -3.99
CA LEU A 170 -20.53 13.07 -3.05
C LEU A 170 -19.85 11.96 -3.84
N ILE A 171 -18.56 11.72 -3.58
CA ILE A 171 -17.78 10.66 -4.23
C ILE A 171 -17.56 9.54 -3.21
N GLY A 172 -18.09 8.36 -3.52
CA GLY A 172 -17.86 7.14 -2.76
C GLY A 172 -16.85 6.25 -3.45
N ASP A 173 -15.65 6.11 -2.86
CA ASP A 173 -14.65 5.12 -3.30
C ASP A 173 -15.03 3.70 -2.85
N TYR A 174 -16.15 3.22 -3.39
CA TYR A 174 -16.72 1.90 -3.10
C TYR A 174 -17.18 1.23 -4.39
N HIS A 175 -17.15 -0.09 -4.37
CA HIS A 175 -17.68 -0.93 -5.43
C HIS A 175 -18.99 -1.54 -4.97
N PHE A 176 -20.09 -1.27 -5.68
CA PHE A 176 -21.41 -1.79 -5.37
C PHE A 176 -21.85 -2.89 -6.34
N ASP A 177 -22.50 -3.92 -5.80
CA ASP A 177 -23.12 -5.00 -6.57
C ASP A 177 -24.65 -5.03 -6.39
N HIS A 178 -25.30 -6.09 -6.88
CA HIS A 178 -26.74 -6.31 -6.74
C HIS A 178 -27.13 -6.96 -5.41
N SER A 179 -26.17 -7.22 -4.50
CA SER A 179 -26.45 -7.88 -3.23
C SER A 179 -27.41 -7.04 -2.38
N PRO A 180 -28.25 -7.68 -1.55
CA PRO A 180 -29.20 -6.95 -0.71
C PRO A 180 -28.55 -5.92 0.21
N GLN A 181 -27.33 -6.18 0.69
CA GLN A 181 -26.60 -5.26 1.57
C GLN A 181 -26.15 -3.99 0.83
N ASP A 182 -25.65 -4.14 -0.38
CA ASP A 182 -25.20 -3.02 -1.21
C ASP A 182 -26.39 -2.19 -1.69
N VAL A 183 -27.46 -2.84 -2.13
CA VAL A 183 -28.70 -2.15 -2.51
C VAL A 183 -29.31 -1.38 -1.34
N ASP A 184 -29.26 -1.92 -0.12
CA ASP A 184 -29.77 -1.20 1.07
C ASP A 184 -28.88 0.01 1.41
N THR A 185 -27.57 -0.12 1.26
CA THR A 185 -26.61 0.97 1.45
C THR A 185 -26.84 2.08 0.42
N LEU A 186 -27.01 1.72 -0.86
CA LEU A 186 -27.33 2.64 -1.94
C LEU A 186 -28.66 3.35 -1.72
N ARG A 187 -29.67 2.64 -1.21
CA ARG A 187 -30.95 3.24 -0.85
C ARG A 187 -30.79 4.28 0.27
N GLY A 188 -30.08 3.93 1.33
CA GLY A 188 -29.84 4.85 2.45
C GLY A 188 -29.06 6.10 2.03
N ILE A 189 -28.00 5.96 1.23
CA ILE A 189 -27.24 7.13 0.77
C ILE A 189 -28.02 7.94 -0.26
N SER A 190 -28.86 7.32 -1.10
CA SER A 190 -29.70 8.05 -2.06
C SER A 190 -30.69 9.01 -1.39
N GLN A 191 -31.24 8.63 -0.24
CA GLN A 191 -32.12 9.50 0.54
C GLN A 191 -31.38 10.73 1.07
N ILE A 192 -30.15 10.53 1.58
CA ILE A 192 -29.30 11.62 2.06
C ILE A 192 -28.86 12.54 0.90
N ALA A 193 -28.46 11.94 -0.22
CA ALA A 193 -28.08 12.65 -1.45
C ALA A 193 -29.25 13.48 -2.00
N ALA A 194 -30.46 12.92 -2.02
CA ALA A 194 -31.67 13.60 -2.47
C ALA A 194 -32.04 14.79 -1.56
N ALA A 195 -31.93 14.63 -0.25
CA ALA A 195 -32.22 15.68 0.71
C ALA A 195 -31.20 16.83 0.67
N SER A 196 -29.92 16.51 0.47
CA SER A 196 -28.83 17.51 0.38
C SER A 196 -28.63 18.08 -1.04
N HIS A 197 -29.40 17.62 -2.02
CA HIS A 197 -29.21 17.93 -3.45
C HIS A 197 -27.79 17.67 -3.97
N ALA A 198 -27.09 16.70 -3.37
CA ALA A 198 -25.73 16.34 -3.71
C ALA A 198 -25.68 14.93 -4.30
N PRO A 199 -25.58 14.76 -5.63
CA PRO A 199 -25.55 13.45 -6.26
C PRO A 199 -24.38 12.60 -5.74
N PHE A 200 -24.66 11.33 -5.44
CA PHE A 200 -23.70 10.34 -5.00
C PHE A 200 -23.19 9.52 -6.18
N ILE A 201 -21.88 9.58 -6.40
CA ILE A 201 -21.15 8.92 -7.47
C ILE A 201 -20.24 7.86 -6.85
N ALA A 202 -20.36 6.61 -7.30
CA ALA A 202 -19.52 5.51 -6.86
C ALA A 202 -19.20 4.56 -8.02
N ALA A 203 -18.48 3.47 -7.77
CA ALA A 203 -18.19 2.47 -8.78
C ALA A 203 -19.18 1.29 -8.71
N ALA A 204 -19.56 0.76 -9.87
CA ALA A 204 -20.13 -0.58 -9.93
C ALA A 204 -19.01 -1.63 -9.80
N GLY A 205 -19.28 -2.72 -9.07
CA GLY A 205 -18.46 -3.92 -9.09
C GLY A 205 -18.85 -4.84 -10.27
N PRO A 206 -17.94 -5.73 -10.72
CA PRO A 206 -18.25 -6.69 -11.80
C PRO A 206 -19.42 -7.61 -11.43
N GLY A 207 -19.61 -7.88 -10.13
CA GLY A 207 -20.74 -8.63 -9.60
C GLY A 207 -22.10 -7.97 -9.88
N LEU A 208 -22.18 -6.67 -10.16
CA LEU A 208 -23.43 -6.03 -10.62
C LEU A 208 -23.87 -6.53 -12.00
N MET A 209 -22.94 -7.02 -12.82
CA MET A 209 -23.22 -7.63 -14.12
C MET A 209 -23.24 -9.16 -14.04
N GLY A 210 -23.20 -9.76 -12.84
CA GLY A 210 -23.08 -11.20 -12.67
C GLY A 210 -21.74 -11.77 -13.17
N MET A 211 -20.69 -10.95 -13.17
CA MET A 211 -19.34 -11.31 -13.64
C MET A 211 -18.36 -11.37 -12.46
N GLU A 212 -17.31 -12.17 -12.59
CA GLU A 212 -16.20 -12.17 -11.62
C GLU A 212 -15.20 -11.06 -11.95
N SER A 213 -14.99 -10.78 -13.25
CA SER A 213 -14.08 -9.74 -13.74
C SER A 213 -14.71 -8.85 -14.81
N TRP A 214 -14.27 -7.60 -14.87
CA TRP A 214 -14.62 -6.68 -15.96
C TRP A 214 -14.08 -7.12 -17.33
N SER A 215 -13.12 -8.05 -17.37
CA SER A 215 -12.62 -8.65 -18.62
C SER A 215 -13.69 -9.47 -19.37
N GLU A 216 -14.75 -9.89 -18.67
CA GLU A 216 -15.84 -10.69 -19.25
C GLU A 216 -16.96 -9.84 -19.85
N LEU A 217 -16.85 -8.50 -19.80
CA LEU A 217 -17.90 -7.59 -20.23
C LEU A 217 -18.31 -7.76 -21.69
N SER A 218 -17.40 -8.25 -22.54
CA SER A 218 -17.65 -8.54 -23.96
C SER A 218 -18.41 -9.85 -24.21
N ASN A 219 -18.55 -10.72 -23.21
CA ASN A 219 -19.10 -12.07 -23.39
C ASN A 219 -20.63 -12.07 -23.56
N PRO A 220 -21.43 -11.34 -22.75
CA PRO A 220 -22.87 -11.37 -22.88
C PRO A 220 -23.34 -10.60 -24.12
N ARG A 221 -24.16 -11.26 -24.94
CA ARG A 221 -24.79 -10.62 -26.10
C ARG A 221 -25.82 -9.55 -25.73
N ASP A 222 -26.42 -9.66 -24.54
CA ASP A 222 -27.45 -8.74 -24.04
C ASP A 222 -27.35 -8.58 -22.52
N LEU A 223 -26.82 -7.45 -22.08
CA LEU A 223 -26.70 -7.11 -20.65
C LEU A 223 -28.05 -6.80 -20.01
N ALA A 224 -29.06 -6.36 -20.77
CA ALA A 224 -30.36 -6.00 -20.21
C ALA A 224 -31.08 -7.22 -19.61
N LYS A 225 -30.87 -8.41 -20.19
CA LYS A 225 -31.42 -9.67 -19.69
C LYS A 225 -30.89 -10.04 -18.30
N ILE A 226 -29.66 -9.66 -17.97
CA ILE A 226 -29.05 -9.96 -16.67
C ILE A 226 -29.89 -9.34 -15.55
N PHE A 227 -30.29 -8.08 -15.71
CA PHE A 227 -31.11 -7.36 -14.73
C PHE A 227 -32.56 -7.83 -14.62
N SER A 228 -33.02 -8.72 -15.51
CA SER A 228 -34.38 -9.24 -15.50
C SER A 228 -34.55 -10.43 -14.54
N THR A 229 -33.46 -11.06 -14.11
CA THR A 229 -33.54 -12.23 -13.23
C THR A 229 -34.08 -11.86 -11.84
N PRO A 230 -34.60 -12.84 -11.08
CA PRO A 230 -35.13 -12.60 -9.74
C PRO A 230 -34.09 -12.02 -8.75
N ASP A 231 -32.81 -12.36 -8.92
CA ASP A 231 -31.72 -11.90 -8.04
C ASP A 231 -31.59 -10.37 -8.03
N TYR A 232 -31.96 -9.72 -9.14
CA TYR A 232 -31.94 -8.26 -9.29
C TYR A 232 -33.26 -7.59 -8.88
N ALA A 233 -34.18 -8.27 -8.20
CA ALA A 233 -35.44 -7.67 -7.75
C ALA A 233 -35.21 -6.43 -6.86
N ALA A 234 -34.28 -6.52 -5.91
CA ALA A 234 -33.92 -5.40 -5.04
C ALA A 234 -33.28 -4.23 -5.83
N TRP A 235 -32.39 -4.56 -6.76
CA TRP A 235 -31.76 -3.59 -7.67
C TRP A 235 -32.77 -2.86 -8.56
N ARG A 236 -33.73 -3.59 -9.15
CA ARG A 236 -34.82 -3.00 -9.94
C ARG A 236 -35.70 -2.09 -9.11
N SER A 237 -36.03 -2.50 -7.88
CA SER A 237 -36.77 -1.67 -6.92
C SER A 237 -36.01 -0.39 -6.58
N LEU A 238 -34.68 -0.45 -6.40
CA LEU A 238 -33.85 0.75 -6.20
C LEU A 238 -33.94 1.68 -7.41
N ARG A 239 -33.78 1.16 -8.64
CA ARG A 239 -33.83 1.97 -9.86
C ARG A 239 -35.19 2.64 -10.13
N GLN A 240 -36.27 2.08 -9.59
CA GLN A 240 -37.61 2.66 -9.68
C GLN A 240 -37.89 3.71 -8.60
N SER A 241 -37.01 3.83 -7.59
CA SER A 241 -37.13 4.84 -6.54
C SER A 241 -36.88 6.23 -7.11
N GLU A 242 -37.60 7.24 -6.63
CA GLU A 242 -37.40 8.62 -7.06
C GLU A 242 -36.01 9.15 -6.68
N ASP A 243 -35.51 8.75 -5.51
CA ASP A 243 -34.19 9.16 -5.00
C ASP A 243 -33.03 8.60 -5.86
N ALA A 244 -33.28 7.58 -6.68
CA ALA A 244 -32.25 6.98 -7.52
C ALA A 244 -31.71 7.96 -8.59
N LYS A 245 -32.41 9.05 -8.88
CA LYS A 245 -31.92 10.14 -9.75
C LYS A 245 -30.64 10.80 -9.24
N TYR A 246 -30.36 10.69 -7.92
CA TYR A 246 -29.14 11.18 -7.30
C TYR A 246 -28.04 10.12 -7.19
N LEU A 247 -28.24 8.92 -7.74
CA LEU A 247 -27.22 7.87 -7.75
C LEU A 247 -26.61 7.73 -9.15
N ALA A 248 -25.28 7.74 -9.22
CA ALA A 248 -24.53 7.37 -10.41
C ALA A 248 -23.48 6.32 -10.08
N LEU A 249 -23.48 5.21 -10.83
CA LEU A 249 -22.43 4.19 -10.74
C LEU A 249 -21.59 4.20 -12.01
N ALA A 250 -20.29 4.46 -11.86
CA ALA A 250 -19.31 4.42 -12.94
C ALA A 250 -18.75 3.01 -13.13
N MET A 251 -18.48 2.65 -14.39
CA MET A 251 -17.86 1.39 -14.80
C MET A 251 -17.08 1.60 -16.12
N PRO A 252 -15.95 0.91 -16.37
CA PRO A 252 -15.06 0.16 -15.47
C PRO A 252 -13.97 1.06 -14.82
N ARG A 253 -13.10 0.46 -14.00
CA ARG A 253 -11.95 1.13 -13.36
C ARG A 253 -10.95 1.65 -14.40
N THR A 254 -10.26 2.73 -14.05
CA THR A 254 -9.13 3.26 -14.81
C THR A 254 -7.80 2.82 -14.20
N LEU A 255 -6.75 2.79 -15.03
CA LEU A 255 -5.40 2.47 -14.58
C LEU A 255 -4.82 3.66 -13.80
N ALA A 256 -4.42 3.43 -12.54
CA ALA A 256 -3.95 4.49 -11.65
C ALA A 256 -2.45 4.85 -11.85
N ARG A 257 -1.64 3.90 -12.32
CA ARG A 257 -0.22 4.09 -12.67
C ARG A 257 0.24 3.07 -13.69
N LEU A 258 1.34 3.37 -14.36
CA LEU A 258 2.07 2.37 -15.13
C LEU A 258 2.81 1.40 -14.18
N PRO A 259 3.06 0.15 -14.60
CA PRO A 259 4.00 -0.72 -13.92
C PRO A 259 5.38 -0.07 -13.88
N TYR A 260 6.07 -0.20 -12.75
CA TYR A 260 7.48 0.14 -12.67
C TYR A 260 8.28 -0.84 -13.53
N GLY A 261 9.40 -0.38 -14.06
CA GLY A 261 10.26 -1.17 -14.93
C GLY A 261 11.18 -0.27 -15.73
N ALA A 262 12.33 -0.82 -16.16
CA ALA A 262 13.34 -0.02 -16.84
C ALA A 262 12.83 0.66 -18.13
N LYS A 263 11.78 0.10 -18.76
CA LYS A 263 11.19 0.61 -20.00
C LYS A 263 10.05 1.62 -19.79
N THR A 264 9.43 1.63 -18.62
CA THR A 264 8.20 2.38 -18.36
C THR A 264 8.41 3.47 -17.33
N ASP A 265 8.61 3.08 -16.08
CA ASP A 265 8.78 3.98 -14.94
C ASP A 265 9.93 3.43 -14.07
N PRO A 266 11.19 3.83 -14.36
CA PRO A 266 12.36 3.30 -13.69
C PRO A 266 12.47 3.83 -12.26
N VAL A 267 12.91 2.98 -11.35
CA VAL A 267 13.21 3.35 -9.96
C VAL A 267 14.69 3.73 -9.87
N GLU A 268 15.02 4.86 -9.25
CA GLU A 268 16.41 5.35 -9.17
C GLU A 268 17.31 4.51 -8.24
N ALA A 269 16.72 3.78 -7.30
CA ALA A 269 17.47 3.13 -6.22
C ALA A 269 18.07 1.76 -6.58
N PHE A 270 17.39 0.98 -7.42
CA PHE A 270 17.80 -0.36 -7.85
C PHE A 270 16.99 -0.79 -9.08
N ASP A 271 17.45 -1.82 -9.79
CA ASP A 271 16.75 -2.34 -10.96
C ASP A 271 15.54 -3.17 -10.52
N PHE A 272 14.35 -2.57 -10.65
CA PHE A 272 13.06 -3.18 -10.30
C PHE A 272 12.25 -3.56 -11.54
N GLU A 273 11.69 -4.78 -11.56
CA GLU A 273 10.87 -5.32 -12.65
C GLU A 273 9.58 -6.02 -12.15
#